data_AF-A0A7X7FLE4-F1
#
_entry.id   AF-A0A7X7FLE4-F1
#
_cell.length_a   1.000
_cell.length_b   1.000
_cell.length_c   1.000
_cell.angle_alpha   90.00
_cell.angle_beta   90.00
_cell.angle_gamma   90.00
#
_symmetry.space_group_name_H-M   'P 1'
#
loop_
_entity.id
_entity.type
_entity.pdbx_description
1 polymer ?
#
loop_
_entity_poly.entity_id
_entity_poly.type
_entity_poly.pdbx_seq_one_letter_code
_entity_poly.pdbx_strand_id
1 'polypeptide(L)' 'MRCIVHILVAVLFVCSPVAIGAEKPAAPPNVIFILADDLGWGDLSCYGHQRLKTPHLDKLASQGTLFTQFYVN' A
#
# COMPACT_ATOMS: atom_id res chain seq x y z
N MET A 1 32.11 46.33 8.64
CA MET A 1 32.74 45.28 7.79
C MET A 1 32.59 43.89 8.38
N ARG A 2 32.90 43.65 9.66
CA ARG A 2 32.71 42.33 10.32
C ARG A 2 31.25 41.82 10.34
N CYS A 3 30.24 42.67 10.55
CA CYS A 3 28.83 42.23 10.58
C CYS A 3 28.30 41.77 9.21
N ILE A 4 28.75 42.38 8.11
CA ILE A 4 28.35 42.01 6.74
C ILE A 4 28.86 40.59 6.40
N VAL A 5 30.08 40.25 6.84
CA VAL A 5 30.67 38.92 6.63
C VAL A 5 29.89 37.84 7.37
N HIS A 6 29.46 38.10 8.62
CA HIS A 6 28.68 37.12 9.39
C HIS A 6 27.28 36.89 8.81
N ILE A 7 26.64 37.95 8.29
CA ILE A 7 25.35 37.85 7.60
C ILE A 7 25.50 37.03 6.31
N LEU A 8 26.54 37.27 5.51
CA LEU A 8 26.81 36.50 4.29
C LEU A 8 27.09 35.01 4.56
N VAL A 9 27.86 34.70 5.61
CA VAL A 9 28.16 33.30 5.99
C VAL A 9 26.91 32.58 6.50
N ALA A 10 26.05 33.24 7.27
CA ALA A 10 24.79 32.67 7.73
C ALA A 10 23.82 32.38 6.56
N VAL A 11 23.74 33.26 5.56
CA VAL A 11 22.90 33.06 4.36
C VAL A 11 23.42 31.89 3.51
N LEU A 12 24.74 31.72 3.41
CA LEU A 12 25.36 30.59 2.71
C LEU A 12 25.11 29.24 3.39
N PHE A 13 25.03 29.21 4.73
CA PHE A 13 24.77 27.97 5.48
C PHE A 13 23.29 27.53 5.39
N VAL A 14 22.35 28.48 5.33
CA VAL A 14 20.90 28.20 5.17
C VAL A 14 20.54 27.76 3.76
N CYS A 15 21.32 28.17 2.75
CA CYS A 15 21.07 27.87 1.34
C CYS A 15 21.90 26.68 0.81
N SER A 16 22.33 25.76 1.68
CA SER A 16 22.88 24.48 1.20
C SER A 16 21.73 23.66 0.60
N PRO A 17 21.79 23.28 -0.69
CA PRO A 17 20.79 22.44 -1.29
C PRO A 17 20.88 21.06 -0.62
N VAL A 18 19.94 20.77 0.27
CA VAL A 18 19.68 19.39 0.67
C VAL A 18 19.27 18.69 -0.61
N ALA A 19 20.15 17.83 -1.11
CA ALA A 19 19.83 16.92 -2.20
C ALA A 19 18.78 15.94 -1.68
N ILE A 20 17.50 16.33 -1.81
CA ILE A 20 16.38 15.41 -1.68
C ILE A 20 16.60 14.42 -2.82
N GLY A 21 17.09 13.23 -2.49
CA GLY A 21 17.30 12.17 -3.46
C GLY A 21 16.00 11.97 -4.21
N ALA A 22 16.03 12.13 -5.54
CA ALA A 22 14.88 11.89 -6.38
C ALA A 22 14.47 10.43 -6.15
N GLU A 23 13.30 10.23 -5.53
CA GLU A 23 12.74 8.90 -5.34
C GLU A 23 12.51 8.32 -6.74
N LYS A 24 13.20 7.22 -7.03
CA LYS A 24 12.99 6.51 -8.29
C LYS A 24 11.50 6.15 -8.35
N PRO A 25 10.78 6.42 -9.46
CA PRO A 25 9.36 6.11 -9.54
C PRO A 25 9.16 4.66 -9.11
N ALA A 26 8.31 4.46 -8.10
CA ALA A 26 8.03 3.11 -7.62
C ALA A 26 7.57 2.28 -8.82
N ALA A 27 8.17 1.09 -8.98
CA ALA A 27 7.72 0.17 -10.02
C ALA A 27 6.22 -0.09 -9.82
N PRO A 28 5.45 -0.22 -10.92
CA PRO A 28 4.04 -0.57 -10.79
C PRO A 28 3.90 -1.90 -10.03
N PRO A 29 2.85 -2.06 -9.21
CA PRO A 29 2.65 -3.32 -8.50
C PRO A 29 2.36 -4.46 -9.50
N ASN A 30 2.77 -5.67 -9.15
CA ASN A 30 2.32 -6.86 -9.85
C ASN A 30 0.86 -7.13 -9.46
N VAL A 31 0.01 -7.42 -10.45
CA VAL A 31 -1.41 -7.74 -10.24
C VAL A 31 -1.63 -9.22 -10.57
N ILE A 32 -2.15 -9.98 -9.61
CA ILE A 32 -2.53 -11.39 -9.79
C ILE A 32 -4.05 -11.47 -9.69
N PHE A 33 -4.70 -11.93 -10.76
CA PHE A 33 -6.14 -12.18 -10.77
C PHE A 33 -6.41 -13.68 -10.62
N ILE A 34 -7.13 -14.06 -9.57
CA ILE A 34 -7.51 -15.44 -9.28
C ILE A 34 -9.03 -15.53 -9.42
N LEU A 35 -9.48 -16.40 -10.32
CA LEU A 35 -10.90 -16.69 -10.54
C LEU A 35 -11.16 -18.15 -10.22
N ALA A 36 -12.19 -18.41 -9.42
CA ALA A 36 -12.69 -19.76 -9.14
C ALA A 36 -14.05 -19.94 -9.84
N ASP A 37 -14.22 -21.08 -10.49
CA ASP A 37 -15.48 -21.47 -11.10
C ASP A 37 -16.44 -22.07 -10.05
N ASP A 38 -17.73 -21.84 -10.20
CA ASP A 38 -18.79 -22.35 -9.31
C ASP A 38 -18.58 -22.11 -7.79
N LEU A 39 -17.91 -21.03 -7.41
CA LEU A 39 -17.72 -20.67 -6.00
C LEU A 39 -18.90 -19.84 -5.46
N GLY A 40 -19.67 -20.42 -4.55
CA GLY A 40 -20.81 -19.78 -3.90
C GLY A 40 -20.44 -18.84 -2.74
N TRP A 41 -21.36 -17.94 -2.42
CA TRP A 41 -21.22 -16.96 -1.33
C TRP A 41 -20.84 -17.59 0.02
N GLY A 42 -21.53 -18.68 0.37
CA GLY A 42 -21.40 -19.34 1.66
C GLY A 42 -20.32 -20.42 1.74
N ASP A 43 -19.49 -20.56 0.71
CA ASP A 43 -18.54 -21.68 0.61
C ASP A 43 -17.23 -21.41 1.37
N LEU A 44 -16.88 -20.14 1.61
CA LEU A 44 -15.65 -19.78 2.31
C LEU A 44 -15.89 -19.53 3.80
N SER A 45 -14.92 -19.90 4.65
CA SER A 45 -15.02 -19.64 6.09
C SER A 45 -15.02 -18.15 6.43
N CYS A 46 -14.35 -17.30 5.64
CA CYS A 46 -14.40 -15.85 5.80
C CYS A 46 -15.78 -15.22 5.56
N TYR A 47 -16.70 -15.94 4.90
CA TYR A 47 -18.11 -15.57 4.77
C TYR A 47 -19.03 -16.28 5.79
N GLY A 48 -18.47 -17.00 6.75
CA GLY A 48 -19.20 -17.63 7.85
C GLY A 48 -19.54 -19.11 7.64
N HIS A 49 -18.88 -19.80 6.69
CA HIS A 49 -19.09 -21.23 6.55
C HIS A 49 -18.67 -22.00 7.82
N GLN A 50 -19.57 -22.82 8.36
CA GLN A 50 -19.41 -23.40 9.70
C GLN A 50 -18.48 -24.63 9.77
N ARG A 51 -18.21 -25.29 8.63
CA ARG A 51 -17.51 -26.58 8.60
C ARG A 51 -16.25 -26.58 7.73
N LEU A 52 -16.32 -26.02 6.52
CA LEU A 52 -15.12 -25.91 5.68
C LEU A 52 -14.18 -24.87 6.26
N LYS A 53 -12.88 -25.14 6.19
CA LYS A 53 -11.84 -24.21 6.58
C LYS A 53 -11.08 -23.80 5.33
N THR A 54 -10.97 -22.51 5.07
CA THR A 54 -10.22 -21.94 3.96
C THR A 54 -9.11 -21.01 4.46
N PRO A 55 -8.14 -21.52 5.25
CA PRO A 55 -7.23 -20.68 6.04
C PRO A 55 -6.36 -19.73 5.20
N HIS A 56 -6.02 -20.10 3.97
CA HIS A 56 -5.27 -19.24 3.05
C HIS A 56 -6.12 -18.06 2.54
N LEU A 57 -7.40 -18.30 2.24
CA LEU A 57 -8.33 -17.25 1.82
C LEU A 57 -8.78 -16.40 3.01
N ASP A 58 -8.92 -16.99 4.20
CA ASP A 58 -9.19 -16.25 5.44
C ASP A 58 -8.05 -15.28 5.76
N LYS A 59 -6.80 -15.74 5.62
CA LYS A 59 -5.62 -14.87 5.78
C LYS A 59 -5.62 -13.75 4.74
N LEU A 60 -5.89 -14.05 3.47
CA LEU A 60 -5.98 -13.06 2.40
C LEU A 60 -7.06 -12.00 2.71
N ALA A 61 -8.24 -12.42 3.14
CA ALA A 61 -9.32 -11.54 3.54
C ALA A 61 -8.93 -10.65 4.74
N SER A 62 -8.24 -11.20 5.74
CA SER A 62 -7.80 -10.44 6.93
C SER A 62 -6.71 -9.41 6.65
N GLN A 63 -5.94 -9.61 5.57
CA GLN A 63 -4.83 -8.74 5.16
C GLN A 63 -5.23 -7.75 4.07
N GLY A 64 -6.48 -7.82 3.60
CA GLY A 64 -6.98 -6.99 2.51
C GLY A 64 -8.41 -6.53 2.75
N THR A 65 -9.17 -6.41 1.67
CA THR A 65 -10.57 -6.00 1.71
C THR A 65 -11.46 -7.18 1.32
N LEU A 66 -12.41 -7.51 2.19
CA LEU A 66 -13.46 -8.50 1.93
C LEU A 66 -14.74 -7.79 1.50
N PHE A 67 -15.24 -8.07 0.30
CA PHE A 67 -16.50 -7.51 -0.18
C PHE A 67 -17.67 -8.38 0.28
N THR A 68 -18.56 -7.84 1.12
CA THR A 68 -19.73 -8.57 1.63
C THR A 68 -20.95 -8.53 0.68
N GLN A 69 -20.88 -7.75 -0.39
CA GLN A 69 -21.97 -7.51 -1.37
C GLN A 69 -21.37 -7.35 -2.78
N PHE A 70 -21.08 -8.47 -3.45
CA PHE A 70 -20.58 -8.51 -4.82
C PHE A 70 -21.54 -9.31 -5.70
N TYR A 71 -21.95 -8.74 -6.83
CA TYR A 71 -22.95 -9.32 -7.74
C TYR A 71 -22.33 -9.51 -9.14
N VAL A 72 -22.76 -10.58 -9.81
CA VAL A 72 -22.42 -10.86 -11.21
C VAL A 72 -23.57 -10.41 -12.11
N ASN A 73 -23.26 -10.05 -13.36
CA ASN A 73 -24.24 -9.60 -14.36
C ASN A 73 -24.86 -10.77 -15.14
#